data_AF-A0A9P4LHZ7-F1
#
_entry.id   AF-A0A9P4LHZ7-F1
#
_cell.length_a   1.000
_cell.length_b   1.000
_cell.length_c   1.000
_cell.angle_alpha   90.00
_cell.angle_beta   90.00
_cell.angle_gamma   90.00
#
_symmetry.space_group_name_H-M   'P 1'
#
loop_
_entity.id
_entity.type
_entity.pdbx_description
1 polymer ?
#
loop_
_entity_poly.entity_id
_entity_poly.type
_entity_poly.pdbx_seq_one_letter_code
_entity_poly.pdbx_strand_id
1 'polypeptide(L)'
;LPEELLDRILYFTDDATIHALTLVSKTLNRIATPYLYTHITLTPSSLPYLRPLAVLLWTSTKHASLVQSFSVRKAYGQNLLPWPDHPGVDLEAVIRSQV
;
A
#
# COMPACT_ATOMS: atom_id res chain seq x y z
N LEU A 1 -8.54 -25.10 -4.57
CA LEU A 1 -9.69 -24.37 -4.00
C LEU A 1 -10.20 -23.41 -5.07
N PRO A 2 -11.51 -23.24 -5.29
CA PRO A 2 -12.04 -22.17 -6.13
C PRO A 2 -11.53 -20.80 -5.66
N GLU A 3 -11.22 -19.91 -6.61
CA GLU A 3 -10.65 -18.59 -6.27
C GLU A 3 -11.67 -17.74 -5.50
N GLU A 4 -12.97 -17.88 -5.79
CA GLU A 4 -14.06 -17.14 -5.16
C GLU A 4 -14.23 -17.46 -3.68
N LEU A 5 -13.93 -18.70 -3.27
CA LEU A 5 -13.94 -19.08 -1.87
C LEU A 5 -12.74 -18.52 -1.12
N LEU A 6 -11.58 -18.48 -1.78
CA LEU A 6 -10.37 -17.92 -1.21
C LEU A 6 -10.50 -16.39 -1.04
N ASP A 7 -11.14 -15.74 -2.01
CA ASP A 7 -11.48 -14.33 -2.01
C ASP A 7 -12.35 -13.96 -0.79
N ARG A 8 -13.41 -14.75 -0.54
CA ARG A 8 -14.24 -14.60 0.67
C ARG A 8 -13.47 -14.81 1.97
N ILE A 9 -12.55 -15.77 2.02
CA ILE A 9 -11.75 -16.01 3.22
C ILE A 9 -10.87 -14.79 3.50
N LEU A 10 -10.19 -14.26 2.47
CA LEU A 10 -9.35 -13.08 2.58
C LEU A 10 -10.10 -11.86 3.08
N TYR A 11 -11.35 -11.66 2.64
CA TYR A 11 -12.20 -10.57 3.10
C TYR A 11 -12.42 -10.56 4.63
N PHE A 12 -12.46 -11.73 5.28
CA PHE A 12 -12.65 -11.84 6.73
C PHE A 12 -11.33 -12.00 7.52
N THR A 13 -10.21 -11.98 6.82
CA THR A 13 -8.89 -12.24 7.41
C THR A 13 -8.23 -10.93 7.83
N ASP A 14 -7.41 -10.97 8.88
CA ASP A 14 -6.64 -9.81 9.33
C ASP A 14 -5.42 -9.52 8.42
N ASP A 15 -4.98 -8.27 8.40
CA ASP A 15 -3.87 -7.81 7.55
C ASP A 15 -2.58 -8.62 7.73
N ALA A 16 -2.27 -9.06 8.96
CA ALA A 16 -1.05 -9.83 9.23
C ALA A 16 -1.12 -11.23 8.59
N THR A 17 -2.28 -11.87 8.69
CA THR A 17 -2.52 -13.16 8.03
C THR A 17 -2.59 -13.00 6.51
N ILE A 18 -3.21 -11.95 5.97
CA ILE A 18 -3.20 -11.65 4.53
C ILE A 18 -1.76 -11.48 4.04
N HIS A 19 -0.93 -10.74 4.78
CA HIS A 19 0.49 -10.58 4.45
C HIS A 19 1.22 -11.93 4.47
N ALA A 20 1.01 -12.77 5.48
CA ALA A 20 1.60 -14.10 5.52
C ALA A 20 1.20 -14.96 4.31
N LEU A 21 -0.06 -14.89 3.88
CA LEU A 21 -0.56 -15.62 2.71
C LEU A 21 0.13 -15.21 1.41
N THR A 22 0.56 -13.95 1.28
CA THR A 22 1.31 -13.51 0.10
C THR A 22 2.69 -14.17 -0.05
N LEU A 23 3.25 -14.72 1.03
CA LEU A 23 4.56 -15.36 1.04
C LEU A 23 4.50 -16.87 0.73
N VAL A 24 3.33 -17.49 0.87
CA VAL A 24 3.17 -18.95 0.76
C VAL A 24 3.23 -19.43 -0.69
N SER A 25 2.63 -18.70 -1.64
CA SER A 25 2.54 -19.11 -3.04
C SER A 25 2.31 -17.93 -3.97
N LYS A 26 2.77 -18.03 -5.23
CA LYS A 26 2.51 -17.04 -6.28
C LYS A 26 1.01 -16.81 -6.52
N THR A 27 0.20 -17.87 -6.44
CA THR A 27 -1.25 -17.78 -6.63
C THR A 27 -1.91 -17.03 -5.48
N LEU A 28 -1.52 -17.35 -4.24
CA LEU A 28 -2.03 -16.65 -3.06
C LEU A 28 -1.57 -15.20 -3.02
N ASN A 29 -0.33 -14.92 -3.43
CA ASN A 29 0.18 -13.57 -3.60
C ASN A 29 -0.71 -12.77 -4.58
N ARG A 30 -1.04 -13.33 -5.75
CA ARG A 30 -1.90 -12.67 -6.74
C ARG A 30 -3.28 -12.30 -6.18
N ILE A 31 -3.87 -13.16 -5.35
CA ILE A 31 -5.24 -12.98 -4.84
C ILE A 31 -5.26 -12.11 -3.57
N ALA A 32 -4.27 -12.25 -2.69
CA ALA A 32 -4.19 -11.52 -1.42
C ALA A 32 -3.64 -10.08 -1.56
N THR A 33 -2.80 -9.82 -2.57
CA THR A 33 -2.20 -8.49 -2.79
C THR A 33 -3.24 -7.37 -2.92
N PRO A 34 -4.33 -7.51 -3.71
CA PRO A 34 -5.40 -6.51 -3.76
C PRO A 34 -5.93 -6.11 -2.39
N TYR A 35 -6.17 -7.07 -1.49
CA TYR A 35 -6.71 -6.81 -0.15
C TYR A 35 -5.78 -5.95 0.70
N LEU A 36 -4.46 -6.13 0.58
CA LEU A 36 -3.47 -5.30 1.30
C LEU A 36 -3.49 -3.84 0.85
N TYR A 37 -3.78 -3.58 -0.43
CA TYR A 37 -3.82 -2.22 -0.98
C TYR A 37 -5.20 -1.59 -0.91
N THR A 38 -6.28 -2.35 -0.66
CA THR A 38 -7.67 -1.85 -0.71
C THR A 38 -7.93 -0.79 0.36
N HIS A 39 -7.50 -1.04 1.59
CA HIS A 39 -7.73 -0.14 2.73
C HIS A 39 -6.42 0.12 3.48
N ILE A 40 -5.75 1.22 3.13
CA ILE A 40 -4.46 1.56 3.74
C ILE A 40 -4.71 2.38 5.00
N THR A 41 -4.39 1.80 6.17
CA THR A 41 -4.44 2.49 7.46
C THR A 41 -3.03 2.70 8.00
N LEU A 42 -2.57 3.94 8.01
CA LEU A 42 -1.27 4.30 8.57
C LEU A 42 -1.39 4.59 10.06
N THR A 43 -0.73 3.75 10.85
CA THR A 43 -0.46 3.93 12.28
C THR A 43 0.84 4.71 12.49
N PRO A 44 1.09 5.26 13.70
CA PRO A 44 2.31 6.01 13.99
C PRO A 44 3.62 5.28 13.64
N SER A 45 3.67 3.95 13.81
CA SER A 45 4.84 3.14 13.45
C SER A 45 5.07 3.01 11.95
N SER A 46 4.01 3.16 11.14
CA SER A 46 4.05 3.06 9.68
C SER A 46 4.19 4.42 8.97
N LEU A 47 4.05 5.54 9.70
CA LEU A 47 4.22 6.90 9.17
C LEU A 47 5.57 7.15 8.46
N PRO A 48 6.71 6.58 8.91
CA PRO A 48 7.97 6.72 8.19
C PRO A 48 7.87 6.29 6.72
N TYR A 49 7.01 5.31 6.41
CA TYR A 49 6.82 4.76 5.07
C TYR A 49 5.80 5.51 4.21
N LEU A 50 5.21 6.59 4.72
CA LEU A 50 4.24 7.40 3.97
C LEU A 50 4.81 7.91 2.65
N ARG A 51 6.04 8.46 2.66
CA ARG A 51 6.67 8.98 1.45
C ARG A 51 6.97 7.87 0.43
N PRO A 52 7.66 6.77 0.80
CA PRO A 52 7.82 5.62 -0.10
C PRO A 52 6.50 5.09 -0.66
N LEU A 53 5.46 5.02 0.16
CA LEU A 53 4.13 4.57 -0.27
C LEU A 53 3.49 5.55 -1.27
N ALA A 54 3.60 6.86 -1.04
CA ALA A 54 3.14 7.86 -1.99
C ALA A 54 3.87 7.74 -3.34
N VAL A 55 5.18 7.53 -3.33
CA VAL A 55 5.96 7.31 -4.57
C VAL A 55 5.50 6.05 -5.30
N LEU A 56 5.28 4.95 -4.58
CA LEU A 56 4.76 3.71 -5.17
C LEU A 56 3.42 3.94 -5.87
N LEU A 57 2.50 4.66 -5.21
CA LEU A 57 1.17 4.95 -5.76
C LEU A 57 1.25 5.90 -6.96
N TRP A 58 2.15 6.89 -6.96
CA TRP A 58 2.32 7.79 -8.10
C TRP A 58 2.99 7.13 -9.30
N THR A 59 3.96 6.26 -9.07
CA THR A 59 4.73 5.61 -10.15
C THR A 59 4.03 4.39 -10.72
N SER A 60 3.20 3.70 -9.92
CA SER A 60 2.57 2.46 -10.31
C SER A 60 1.06 2.57 -10.33
N THR A 61 0.51 2.79 -11.52
CA THR A 61 -0.95 2.85 -11.75
C THR A 61 -1.67 1.58 -11.31
N LYS A 62 -1.01 0.42 -11.40
CA LYS A 62 -1.56 -0.86 -10.93
C LYS A 62 -1.80 -0.89 -9.42
N HIS A 63 -0.90 -0.31 -8.63
CA HIS A 63 -1.05 -0.24 -7.18
C HIS A 63 -2.05 0.85 -6.81
N ALA A 64 -2.02 2.01 -7.49
CA ALA A 64 -2.97 3.09 -7.31
C ALA A 64 -4.42 2.65 -7.56
N SER A 65 -4.69 1.85 -8.60
CA SER A 65 -6.04 1.39 -8.92
C SER A 65 -6.64 0.43 -7.88
N LEU A 66 -5.81 -0.15 -7.00
CA LEU A 66 -6.26 -1.05 -5.95
C LEU A 66 -6.67 -0.31 -4.67
N VAL A 67 -6.22 0.95 -4.48
CA VAL A 67 -6.50 1.73 -3.27
C VAL A 67 -7.93 2.28 -3.32
N GLN A 68 -8.77 1.86 -2.38
CA GLN A 68 -10.14 2.37 -2.23
C GLN A 68 -10.28 3.35 -1.07
N SER A 69 -9.57 3.11 0.04
CA SER A 69 -9.56 4.04 1.17
C SER A 69 -8.16 4.23 1.74
N PHE A 70 -7.93 5.44 2.25
CA PHE A 70 -6.68 5.86 2.83
C PHE A 70 -6.95 6.59 4.14
N SER A 71 -6.41 6.10 5.26
CA SER A 71 -6.61 6.66 6.59
C SER A 71 -5.27 6.85 7.30
N VAL A 72 -5.07 8.02 7.88
CA VAL A 72 -3.85 8.36 8.63
C VAL A 72 -4.25 8.72 10.06
N ARG A 73 -3.89 7.85 11.02
CA ARG A 73 -4.15 8.14 12.43
C ARG A 73 -3.04 9.02 13.00
N LYS A 74 -3.36 10.31 13.12
CA LYS A 74 -2.59 11.36 13.84
C LYS A 74 -1.18 11.58 13.29
N ALA A 75 -1.10 12.32 12.19
CA ALA A 75 0.17 12.79 11.61
C ALA A 75 0.33 14.30 11.84
N TYR A 76 0.82 14.69 13.01
CA TYR A 76 1.40 16.02 13.20
C TYR A 76 2.74 15.86 13.90
N GLY A 77 3.83 16.16 13.19
CA GLY A 77 5.16 16.37 13.77
C GLY A 77 6.10 15.16 13.92
N GLN A 78 5.80 13.99 13.33
CA GLN A 78 6.77 12.89 13.32
C GLN A 78 7.76 13.00 12.15
N ASN A 79 9.01 12.59 12.37
CA ASN A 79 10.08 12.57 11.36
C ASN A 79 9.72 11.57 10.25
N LEU A 80 9.09 12.08 9.19
CA LEU A 80 8.91 11.34 7.94
C LEU A 80 10.30 11.01 7.38
N LEU A 81 10.51 9.77 6.92
CA LEU A 81 11.73 9.43 6.19
C LEU A 81 11.89 10.37 5.00
N PRO A 82 13.12 10.73 4.58
CA PRO A 82 13.34 11.49 3.36
C PRO A 82 12.65 10.82 2.16
N TRP A 83 12.35 11.62 1.14
CA TRP A 83 11.87 11.07 -0.13
C TRP A 83 12.86 10.01 -0.63
N PRO A 84 12.40 8.81 -1.03
CA PRO A 84 13.30 7.80 -1.57
C PRO A 84 13.94 8.29 -2.86
N ASP A 85 15.22 7.98 -3.04
CA ASP A 85 15.92 8.23 -4.31
C ASP A 85 15.31 7.36 -5.40
N HIS A 86 14.50 7.97 -6.27
CA HIS A 86 13.86 7.28 -7.38
C HIS A 86 14.46 7.77 -8.71
N PRO A 87 15.40 7.01 -9.30
CA PRO A 87 16.01 7.43 -10.56
C PRO A 87 14.94 7.51 -11.65
N GLY A 88 14.77 8.69 -12.23
CA GLY A 88 13.83 8.96 -13.32
C GLY A 88 12.47 9.56 -12.93
N VAL A 89 12.22 9.82 -11.64
CA VAL A 89 11.02 10.53 -11.19
C VAL A 89 11.44 11.76 -10.41
N ASP A 90 11.26 12.94 -11.01
CA ASP A 90 11.40 14.20 -10.28
C ASP A 90 10.20 14.36 -9.35
N LEU A 91 10.37 13.86 -8.12
CA LEU A 91 9.35 13.89 -7.08
C LEU A 91 8.92 15.32 -6.73
N GLU A 92 9.83 16.29 -6.82
CA GLU A 92 9.51 17.70 -6.60
C GLU A 92 8.63 18.25 -7.74
N ALA A 93 8.87 17.86 -8.98
CA ALA A 93 8.00 18.21 -10.10
C ALA A 93 6.60 17.58 -9.97
N VAL A 94 6.51 16.31 -9.55
CA VAL A 94 5.23 15.63 -9.30
C VAL A 94 4.44 16.34 -8.20
N ILE A 95 5.08 16.66 -7.08
CA ILE A 95 4.46 17.38 -5.96
C ILE A 95 3.97 18.77 -6.41
N ARG A 96 4.77 19.51 -7.19
CA ARG A 96 4.38 20.83 -7.71
C ARG A 96 3.24 20.80 -8.71
N SER A 97 3.07 19.72 -9.46
CA SER A 97 1.96 19.57 -10.42
C SER A 97 0.60 19.27 -9.78
N GLN A 98 0.59 18.93 -8.48
CA GLN A 98 -0.60 18.52 -7.73
C GLN A 98 -1.14 19.64 -6.82
N VAL A 99 -0.46 20.78 -6.75
CA VAL A 99 -0.84 21.99 -5.99
C VAL A 99 -1.32 23.06 -6.96
#